data_AF-A0A7C7E0I7-F1
#
_entry.id   AF-A0A7C7E0I7-F1
#
_cell.length_a   1.000
_cell.length_b   1.000
_cell.length_c   1.000
_cell.angle_alpha   90.00
_cell.angle_beta   90.00
_cell.angle_gamma   90.00
#
_symmetry.space_group_name_H-M   'P 1'
#
loop_
_entity.id
_entity.type
_entity.pdbx_description
1 polymer ?
#
loop_
_entity_poly.entity_id
_entity_poly.type
_entity_poly.pdbx_seq_one_letter_code
_entity_poly.pdbx_strand_id
1 'polypeptide(L)'
;MATYCAGVLISELRKRRGLTQEKLAEGLCDRRTISYIENGSISPSKYLFEQLMQRLGVDPKRFSSYIASKDELYFDEMRRKIAKLFRESKTNEILDLLKSMEMNKALKNNKYVLQYILKTRAWIVAGEVWTGIMLPIPSCRCFWNRRSA
;
A
#
# COMPACT_ATOMS: atom_id res chain seq x y z
N MET A 1 9.52 -15.32 -16.69
CA MET A 1 8.26 -14.57 -16.94
C MET A 1 7.60 -14.25 -15.61
N ALA A 2 7.22 -12.99 -15.36
CA ALA A 2 6.37 -12.66 -14.22
C ALA A 2 4.93 -13.08 -14.57
N THR A 3 4.44 -14.15 -13.95
CA THR A 3 3.03 -14.53 -14.03
C THR A 3 2.22 -13.46 -13.30
N TYR A 4 1.49 -12.63 -14.05
CA TYR A 4 0.68 -11.55 -13.49
C TYR A 4 -0.48 -12.15 -12.68
N CYS A 5 -0.35 -12.14 -11.34
CA CYS A 5 -1.36 -12.67 -10.43
C CYS A 5 -2.75 -12.05 -10.65
N ALA A 6 -2.83 -10.81 -11.14
CA ALA A 6 -4.08 -10.11 -11.44
C ALA A 6 -4.90 -10.79 -12.54
N GLY A 7 -4.26 -11.27 -13.60
CA GLY A 7 -4.94 -11.92 -14.74
C GLY A 7 -5.59 -13.24 -14.34
N VAL A 8 -4.86 -14.06 -13.58
CA VAL A 8 -5.35 -15.32 -13.03
C VAL A 8 -6.54 -15.07 -12.10
N LEU A 9 -6.42 -14.10 -11.19
CA LEU A 9 -7.51 -13.72 -10.28
C LEU A 9 -8.77 -13.29 -11.03
N ILE A 10 -8.65 -12.42 -12.04
CA ILE A 10 -9.78 -11.97 -12.86
C ILE A 10 -10.44 -13.18 -13.55
N SER A 11 -9.65 -14.07 -14.15
CA SER A 11 -10.16 -15.24 -14.87
C SER A 11 -10.94 -16.17 -13.94
N GLU A 12 -10.40 -16.46 -12.76
CA GLU A 12 -11.06 -17.30 -11.75
C GLU A 12 -12.37 -16.69 -11.26
N LEU A 13 -12.36 -15.40 -10.89
CA LEU A 13 -13.56 -14.71 -10.42
C LEU A 13 -14.64 -14.63 -11.49
N ARG A 14 -14.25 -14.36 -12.75
CA ARG A 14 -15.17 -14.32 -13.88
C ARG A 14 -15.84 -15.68 -14.09
N LYS A 15 -15.06 -16.76 -14.11
CA LYS A 15 -15.56 -18.14 -14.27
C LYS A 15 -16.48 -18.54 -13.12
N ARG A 16 -16.13 -18.22 -11.87
CA ARG A 16 -16.97 -18.47 -10.69
C ARG A 16 -18.33 -17.76 -10.77
N ARG A 17 -18.39 -16.60 -11.45
CA ARG A 17 -19.62 -15.85 -11.68
C ARG A 17 -20.35 -16.22 -12.97
N GLY A 18 -19.85 -17.17 -13.75
CA GLY A 18 -20.46 -17.58 -15.02
C GLY A 18 -20.49 -16.48 -16.08
N LEU A 19 -19.60 -15.48 -16.01
CA LEU A 19 -19.57 -14.35 -16.95
C LEU A 19 -18.71 -14.68 -18.17
N THR A 20 -19.13 -14.22 -19.35
CA THR A 20 -18.29 -14.23 -20.55
C THR A 20 -17.27 -13.08 -20.50
N GLN A 21 -16.21 -13.15 -21.33
CA GLN A 21 -15.24 -12.05 -21.40
C GLN A 21 -15.87 -10.78 -21.96
N GLU A 22 -16.80 -10.92 -22.91
CA GLU A 22 -17.61 -9.85 -23.48
C GLU A 22 -18.42 -9.14 -22.40
N LYS A 23 -19.12 -9.91 -21.55
CA LYS A 23 -19.96 -9.35 -20.49
C LYS A 23 -19.13 -8.64 -19.43
N LEU A 24 -17.94 -9.16 -19.12
CA LEU A 24 -17.01 -8.49 -18.20
C LEU A 24 -16.46 -7.18 -18.80
N ALA A 25 -16.18 -7.17 -20.11
CA ALA A 25 -15.61 -6.03 -20.82
C ALA A 25 -16.59 -4.88 -21.09
N GLU A 26 -17.90 -5.17 -21.14
CA GLU A 26 -18.97 -4.25 -21.55
C GLU A 26 -18.90 -2.87 -20.87
N GLY A 27 -18.73 -1.80 -21.67
CA GLY A 27 -18.64 -0.43 -21.15
C GLY A 27 -17.36 -0.10 -20.36
N LEU A 28 -16.35 -0.98 -20.36
CA LEU A 28 -15.04 -0.75 -19.75
C LEU A 28 -13.89 -0.82 -20.76
N CYS A 29 -13.83 -1.88 -21.57
CA CYS A 29 -12.77 -2.10 -22.55
C CYS A 29 -13.21 -3.07 -23.67
N ASP A 30 -12.34 -3.34 -24.63
CA ASP A 30 -12.58 -4.40 -25.63
C ASP A 30 -12.46 -5.79 -24.99
N ARG A 31 -13.21 -6.77 -25.50
CA ARG A 31 -13.11 -8.18 -25.10
C ARG A 31 -11.68 -8.69 -25.20
N ARG A 32 -10.96 -8.31 -26.27
CA ARG A 32 -9.56 -8.70 -26.48
C ARG A 32 -8.67 -8.27 -25.33
N THR A 33 -8.90 -7.09 -24.76
CA THR A 33 -8.15 -6.60 -23.59
C THR A 33 -8.31 -7.54 -22.40
N ILE A 34 -9.53 -8.01 -22.12
CA ILE A 34 -9.77 -9.01 -21.06
C ILE A 34 -9.02 -10.31 -21.36
N SER A 35 -9.05 -10.79 -22.61
CA SER A 35 -8.30 -11.99 -22.98
C SER A 35 -6.79 -11.83 -22.79
N TYR A 36 -6.22 -10.68 -23.15
CA TYR A 36 -4.79 -10.41 -22.95
C TYR A 36 -4.43 -10.29 -21.46
N ILE A 37 -5.32 -9.73 -20.64
CA ILE A 37 -5.14 -9.67 -19.20
C ILE A 37 -5.18 -11.07 -18.57
N GLU A 38 -6.20 -11.87 -18.89
CA GLU A 38 -6.37 -13.23 -18.33
C GLU A 38 -5.20 -14.15 -18.72
N ASN A 39 -4.64 -13.98 -19.92
CA ASN A 39 -3.49 -14.74 -20.38
C ASN A 39 -2.13 -14.17 -19.91
N GLY A 40 -2.14 -13.05 -19.17
CA GLY A 40 -0.93 -12.40 -18.67
C GLY A 40 -0.08 -11.71 -19.74
N SER A 41 -0.65 -11.45 -20.93
CA SER A 41 0.03 -10.70 -21.99
C SER A 41 0.11 -9.20 -21.67
N ILE A 42 -0.89 -8.67 -20.96
CA ILE A 42 -0.98 -7.25 -20.59
C ILE A 42 -1.36 -7.13 -19.11
N SER A 43 -0.71 -6.22 -18.39
CA SER A 43 -1.15 -5.82 -17.06
C SER A 43 -2.24 -4.75 -17.18
N PRO A 44 -3.40 -4.91 -16.52
CA PRO A 44 -4.43 -3.87 -16.53
C PRO A 44 -3.93 -2.61 -15.82
N SER A 45 -4.46 -1.45 -16.20
CA SER A 45 -4.28 -0.23 -15.42
C SER A 45 -5.00 -0.36 -14.07
N LYS A 46 -4.55 0.39 -13.06
CA LYS A 46 -5.17 0.41 -11.74
C LYS A 46 -6.67 0.72 -11.81
N TYR A 47 -7.04 1.71 -12.60
CA TYR A 47 -8.44 2.07 -12.84
C TYR A 47 -9.23 0.92 -13.45
N LEU A 48 -8.72 0.30 -14.52
CA LEU A 48 -9.42 -0.80 -15.18
C LEU A 48 -9.59 -1.99 -14.22
N PHE A 49 -8.56 -2.34 -13.45
CA PHE A 49 -8.67 -3.40 -12.46
C PHE A 49 -9.69 -3.11 -11.37
N GLU A 50 -9.71 -1.88 -10.83
CA GLU A 50 -10.69 -1.49 -9.82
C GLU A 50 -12.13 -1.65 -10.36
N GLN A 51 -12.39 -1.23 -11.59
CA GLN A 51 -13.69 -1.39 -12.25
C GLN A 51 -14.04 -2.86 -12.49
N LEU A 52 -13.08 -3.67 -12.95
CA LEU A 52 -13.28 -5.11 -13.16
C LEU A 52 -13.59 -5.81 -11.83
N MET A 53 -12.85 -5.52 -10.77
CA MET A 53 -13.08 -6.08 -9.43
C MET A 53 -14.45 -5.68 -8.88
N GLN A 54 -14.85 -4.42 -9.03
CA GLN A 54 -16.18 -3.93 -8.62
C GLN A 54 -17.30 -4.69 -9.35
N ARG A 55 -17.17 -4.90 -10.66
CA ARG A 55 -18.13 -5.70 -11.44
C ARG A 55 -18.13 -7.17 -11.04
N LEU A 56 -16.96 -7.69 -10.70
CA LEU A 56 -16.78 -9.00 -10.06
C LEU A 56 -17.13 -8.96 -8.56
N GLY A 57 -17.75 -7.89 -8.06
CA GLY A 57 -18.26 -7.73 -6.69
C GLY A 57 -17.26 -8.05 -5.60
N VAL A 58 -15.99 -7.76 -5.87
CA VAL A 58 -14.87 -7.90 -4.93
C VAL A 58 -14.34 -6.50 -4.63
N ASP A 59 -14.02 -6.23 -3.37
CA ASP A 59 -13.36 -5.00 -2.99
C ASP A 59 -11.92 -4.97 -3.57
N PRO A 60 -11.60 -4.07 -4.53
CA PRO A 60 -10.29 -4.02 -5.16
C PRO A 60 -9.17 -3.73 -4.17
N LYS A 61 -9.46 -3.08 -3.04
CA LYS A 61 -8.45 -2.75 -2.01
C LYS A 61 -7.80 -4.01 -1.43
N ARG A 62 -8.52 -5.14 -1.39
CA ARG A 62 -7.98 -6.42 -0.91
C ARG A 62 -6.88 -6.97 -1.82
N PHE A 63 -6.87 -6.57 -3.08
CA PHE A 63 -5.98 -7.09 -4.12
C PHE A 63 -5.09 -6.01 -4.73
N SER A 64 -4.92 -4.87 -4.05
CA SER A 64 -4.11 -3.76 -4.58
C SER A 64 -2.66 -4.16 -4.86
N SER A 65 -2.12 -5.14 -4.13
CA SER A 65 -0.77 -5.68 -4.36
C SER A 65 -0.61 -6.42 -5.69
N TYR A 66 -1.70 -6.86 -6.32
CA TYR A 66 -1.66 -7.65 -7.55
C TYR A 66 -1.34 -6.78 -8.79
N ILE A 67 -1.47 -5.46 -8.68
CA ILE A 67 -1.14 -4.45 -9.70
C ILE A 67 -0.12 -3.43 -9.22
N ALA A 68 0.33 -3.57 -7.98
CA ALA A 68 1.36 -2.70 -7.45
C ALA A 68 2.65 -2.84 -8.26
N SER A 69 3.28 -1.70 -8.56
CA SER A 69 4.60 -1.69 -9.17
C SER A 69 5.64 -2.26 -8.20
N LYS A 70 6.82 -2.66 -8.70
CA LYS A 70 7.93 -3.08 -7.84
C LYS A 70 8.28 -2.00 -6.80
N ASP A 71 8.23 -0.74 -7.20
CA ASP A 71 8.52 0.40 -6.32
C ASP A 71 7.45 0.58 -5.25
N GLU A 72 6.17 0.37 -5.58
CA GLU A 72 5.06 0.42 -4.64
C GLU A 72 5.14 -0.72 -3.61
N LEU A 73 5.47 -1.93 -4.05
CA LEU A 73 5.68 -3.08 -3.16
C LEU A 73 6.86 -2.85 -2.22
N TYR A 74 7.98 -2.35 -2.74
CA TYR A 74 9.14 -1.99 -1.94
C TYR A 74 8.78 -0.90 -0.91
N PHE A 75 8.04 0.13 -1.32
CA PHE A 75 7.59 1.18 -0.41
C PHE A 75 6.69 0.64 0.70
N ASP A 76 5.75 -0.26 0.39
CA ASP A 76 4.91 -0.91 1.40
C ASP A 76 5.73 -1.76 2.38
N GLU A 77 6.74 -2.48 1.89
CA GLU A 77 7.67 -3.23 2.74
C GLU A 77 8.42 -2.31 3.72
N MET A 78 8.94 -1.18 3.23
CA MET A 78 9.62 -0.19 4.07
C MET A 78 8.69 0.39 5.13
N ARG A 79 7.43 0.70 4.76
CA ARG A 79 6.42 1.18 5.71
C ARG A 79 6.15 0.17 6.82
N ARG A 80 6.06 -1.12 6.49
CA ARG A 80 5.88 -2.20 7.49
C ARG A 80 7.08 -2.30 8.42
N LYS A 81 8.31 -2.21 7.89
CA LYS A 81 9.55 -2.18 8.69
C LYS A 81 9.56 -0.99 9.65
N ILE A 82 9.27 0.21 9.16
CA ILE A 82 9.17 1.42 9.99
C ILE A 82 8.11 1.27 11.09
N ALA A 83 6.93 0.75 10.76
CA ALA A 83 5.87 0.51 11.75
C ALA A 83 6.31 -0.50 12.84
N LYS A 84 7.09 -1.53 12.47
CA LYS A 84 7.68 -2.46 13.44
C LYS A 84 8.71 -1.77 14.33
N LEU A 85 9.62 -1.00 13.75
CA LEU A 85 10.66 -0.27 14.50
C LEU A 85 10.07 0.77 15.46
N PHE A 86 8.95 1.41 15.10
CA PHE A 86 8.21 2.29 16.01
C PHE A 86 7.71 1.55 17.25
N ARG A 87 7.19 0.33 17.09
CA ARG A 87 6.74 -0.50 18.23
C ARG A 87 7.90 -0.91 19.13
N GLU A 88 9.08 -1.08 18.55
CA GLU A 88 10.33 -1.42 19.25
C GLU A 88 11.06 -0.17 19.81
N SER A 89 10.56 1.05 19.56
CA SER A 89 11.19 2.33 19.96
C SER A 89 12.61 2.53 19.43
N LYS A 90 12.94 1.94 18.28
CA LYS A 90 14.27 2.01 17.65
C LYS A 90 14.38 3.18 16.67
N THR A 91 14.41 4.40 17.21
CA THR A 91 14.37 5.64 16.41
C THR A 91 15.56 5.78 15.44
N ASN A 92 16.77 5.40 15.85
CA ASN A 92 17.97 5.49 15.01
C ASN A 92 17.87 4.61 13.75
N GLU A 93 17.40 3.37 13.91
CA GLU A 93 17.18 2.45 12.78
C GLU A 93 16.12 3.00 11.80
N ILE A 94 15.10 3.69 12.31
CA ILE A 94 14.10 4.37 11.46
C ILE A 94 14.76 5.47 10.64
N LEU A 95 15.59 6.31 11.26
CA LEU A 95 16.28 7.40 10.57
C LEU A 95 17.21 6.90 9.47
N ASP A 96 17.94 5.82 9.72
CA ASP A 96 18.82 5.21 8.72
C ASP A 96 18.03 4.58 7.58
N LEU A 97 16.90 3.93 7.90
CA LEU A 97 15.99 3.41 6.88
C LEU A 97 15.40 4.55 6.01
N LEU A 98 15.00 5.68 6.62
CA LEU A 98 14.52 6.85 5.87
C LEU A 98 15.59 7.42 4.94
N LYS A 99 16.85 7.53 5.38
CA LYS A 99 17.96 7.96 4.51
C LYS A 99 18.13 7.02 3.32
N SER A 100 18.07 5.70 3.54
CA SER A 100 18.17 4.72 2.45
C SER A 100 17.05 4.87 1.41
N MET A 101 15.85 5.23 1.84
CA MET A 101 14.71 5.49 0.94
C MET A 101 14.92 6.76 0.11
N GLU A 102 15.52 7.81 0.67
CA GLU A 102 15.81 9.06 -0.06
C GLU A 102 16.91 8.90 -1.11
N MET A 103 17.88 8.02 -0.85
CA MET A 103 18.94 7.69 -1.79
C MET A 103 18.43 6.88 -2.99
N ASN A 104 17.29 6.20 -2.84
CA ASN A 104 16.68 5.45 -3.93
C ASN A 104 16.02 6.39 -4.96
N LYS A 105 16.66 6.56 -6.12
CA LYS A 105 16.22 7.44 -7.21
C LYS A 105 14.79 7.13 -7.70
N ALA A 106 14.35 5.87 -7.67
CA ALA A 106 13.01 5.48 -8.10
C ALA A 106 11.91 6.05 -7.17
N LEU A 107 12.23 6.20 -5.89
CA LEU A 107 11.30 6.71 -4.87
C LEU A 107 11.36 8.22 -4.70
N LYS A 108 12.52 8.84 -4.95
CA LYS A 108 12.76 10.27 -4.74
C LYS A 108 11.79 11.17 -5.52
N ASN A 109 11.37 10.74 -6.71
CA ASN A 109 10.44 11.51 -7.54
C ASN A 109 8.97 11.33 -7.15
N ASN A 110 8.66 10.39 -6.26
CA ASN A 110 7.30 10.11 -5.82
C ASN A 110 6.90 11.03 -4.66
N LYS A 111 6.01 12.00 -4.92
CA LYS A 111 5.50 12.95 -3.93
C LYS A 111 4.92 12.27 -2.69
N TYR A 112 4.27 11.12 -2.83
CA TYR A 112 3.69 10.37 -1.71
C TYR A 112 4.76 9.81 -0.78
N VAL A 113 5.86 9.30 -1.34
CA VAL A 113 6.99 8.78 -0.56
C VAL A 113 7.65 9.91 0.21
N LEU A 114 7.87 11.07 -0.43
CA LEU A 114 8.42 12.25 0.22
C LEU A 114 7.54 12.73 1.38
N GLN A 115 6.22 12.85 1.17
CA GLN A 115 5.28 13.21 2.23
C GLN A 115 5.35 12.23 3.42
N TYR A 116 5.47 10.93 3.14
CA TYR A 116 5.61 9.92 4.18
C TYR A 116 6.91 10.08 4.98
N ILE A 117 8.04 10.30 4.31
CA ILE A 117 9.34 10.52 4.96
C ILE A 117 9.28 11.77 5.87
N LEU A 118 8.78 12.89 5.35
CA LEU A 118 8.66 14.14 6.11
C LEU A 118 7.74 13.99 7.32
N LYS A 119 6.57 13.36 7.15
CA LYS A 119 5.65 13.07 8.25
C LYS A 119 6.30 12.21 9.33
N THR A 120 7.05 11.19 8.92
CA THR A 120 7.72 10.27 9.84
C THR A 120 8.80 10.99 10.66
N ARG A 121 9.61 11.84 10.02
CA ARG A 121 10.60 12.68 10.71
C ARG A 121 9.96 13.65 11.71
N ALA A 122 8.89 14.34 11.29
CA ALA A 122 8.18 15.26 12.16
C ALA A 122 7.63 14.56 13.41
N TRP A 123 7.14 13.32 13.26
CA TRP A 123 6.67 12.50 14.37
C TRP A 123 7.78 12.15 15.38
N ILE A 124 8.96 11.80 14.88
CA ILE A 124 10.13 11.52 15.72
C ILE A 124 10.55 12.76 16.50
N VAL A 125 10.71 13.89 15.80
CA VAL A 125 11.11 15.17 16.44
C VAL A 125 10.07 15.62 17.46
N ALA A 126 8.78 15.56 17.13
CA ALA A 126 7.71 15.92 18.06
C ALA A 126 7.68 14.99 19.30
N GLY A 127 7.96 13.69 19.12
CA GLY A 127 8.07 12.73 20.21
C GLY A 127 9.25 13.03 21.16
N GLU A 128 10.42 13.37 20.61
CA GLU A 128 11.60 13.76 21.38
C GLU A 128 11.38 15.10 22.12
N VAL A 129 10.76 16.08 21.46
CA VAL A 129 10.41 17.38 22.05
C VAL A 129 9.42 17.24 23.21
N TRP A 130 8.47 16.30 23.13
CA TRP A 130 7.54 16.01 24.22
C TRP A 130 8.21 15.36 25.43
N THR A 131 9.30 14.60 25.25
CA THR A 131 10.08 14.04 26.37
C THR A 131 10.97 15.07 27.06
N GLY A 132 11.36 16.16 26.38
CA GLY A 132 12.19 17.24 26.92
C GLY A 132 11.42 18.38 27.58
N ILE A 133 10.11 18.50 27.35
CA ILE A 133 9.24 19.52 27.94
C ILE A 133 8.18 18.82 28.78
N MET A 134 8.55 18.47 30.03
CA MET A 134 7.57 18.17 31.07
C MET A 134 6.90 19.48 31.51
N LEU A 135 6.03 20.04 30.67
CA LEU A 135 5.04 21.01 31.14
C LEU A 135 3.94 20.25 31.88
N PRO A 136 3.49 20.70 33.06
CA PRO A 136 2.45 20.04 33.81
C PRO A 136 1.14 20.20 33.03
N ILE A 137 0.70 19.13 32.37
CA ILE A 137 -0.63 19.09 31.76
C ILE A 137 -1.64 18.96 32.92
N PRO A 138 -2.65 19.83 33.04
CA PRO A 138 -3.76 19.59 33.95
C PRO A 138 -4.53 18.35 33.47
N SER A 139 -4.45 17.28 34.24
CA SER A 139 -5.38 16.16 34.33
C SER A 139 -6.25 15.86 33.08
N CYS A 140 -5.72 15.08 32.13
CA CYS A 140 -6.54 14.23 31.27
C CYS A 140 -6.06 12.78 31.42
N ARG A 141 -6.52 12.18 32.52
CA ARG A 141 -6.26 10.81 32.96
C ARG A 141 -7.15 9.83 32.18
N CYS A 142 -6.95 9.64 30.87
CA CYS A 142 -7.79 8.68 30.12
C CYS A 142 -7.12 7.80 29.05
N PHE A 143 -5.85 7.97 28.65
CA PHE A 143 -5.33 7.20 27.50
C PHE A 143 -4.22 6.16 27.79
N TRP A 144 -3.75 6.04 29.04
CA TRP A 144 -2.63 5.16 29.39
C TRP A 144 -2.97 4.01 30.34
N ASN A 145 -4.22 3.55 30.38
CA ASN A 145 -4.57 2.37 31.19
C ASN A 145 -4.60 1.09 30.34
N ARG A 146 -3.41 0.55 30.03
CA ARG A 146 -3.16 -0.89 29.85
C ARG A 146 -1.66 -1.21 29.71
N ARG A 147 -0.91 -1.07 30.80
CA ARG A 147 0.20 -1.96 31.13
C ARG A 147 0.17 -2.17 32.65
N SER A 148 0.47 -3.40 33.06
CA SER A 148 0.49 -3.91 34.44
C SER A 148 -0.82 -4.57 34.90
N ALA A 149 -1.04 -5.79 34.43
CA ALA A 149 -1.34 -6.93 35.28
C ALA A 149 -0.32 -8.02 34.95
#